data_AF-A0A3C1W612-F1
#
_entry.id   AF-A0A3C1W612-F1
#
_cell.length_a   1.000
_cell.length_b   1.000
_cell.length_c   1.000
_cell.angle_alpha   90.00
_cell.angle_beta   90.00
_cell.angle_gamma   90.00
#
_symmetry.space_group_name_H-M   'P 1'
#
loop_
_entity.id
_entity.type
_entity.pdbx_description
1 polymer ?
#
loop_
_entity_poly.entity_id
_entity_poly.type
_entity_poly.pdbx_seq_one_letter_code
_entity_poly.pdbx_strand_id
1 'polypeptide(L)'
;MRHALLVRIFAVFLVGCSVATGNRPNIVVIIVDDLGYGDLASYGAKDLRTPHIDSLMANGMRFDSFYANCPVCSPTRAALLSGRYQELVGVPGVVRTHAPNNWGYLAQDAVMLPQVLKPLGYHSAIIGKWHL
;
A
#
# COMPACT_ATOMS: atom_id res chain seq x y z
N MET A 1 -56.71 -47.65 16.54
CA MET A 1 -55.64 -47.24 15.60
C MET A 1 -55.87 -45.80 15.18
N ARG A 2 -55.28 -44.82 15.88
CA ARG A 2 -55.25 -43.41 15.46
C ARG A 2 -53.95 -42.81 15.97
N HIS A 3 -52.89 -42.88 15.15
CA HIS A 3 -51.62 -42.22 15.43
C HIS A 3 -51.80 -40.73 15.08
N ALA A 4 -51.76 -39.88 16.11
CA ALA A 4 -51.70 -38.43 15.92
C ALA A 4 -50.27 -38.06 15.51
N LEU A 5 -50.10 -37.61 14.27
CA LEU A 5 -48.84 -37.18 13.68
C LEU A 5 -48.49 -35.78 14.21
N LEU A 6 -47.58 -35.68 15.17
CA LEU A 6 -47.03 -34.40 15.64
C LEU A 6 -46.05 -33.85 14.60
N VAL A 7 -46.52 -32.93 13.76
CA VAL A 7 -45.67 -32.16 12.84
C VAL A 7 -44.89 -31.13 13.67
N ARG A 8 -43.62 -31.41 13.94
CA ARG A 8 -42.68 -30.42 14.50
C ARG A 8 -42.29 -29.46 13.39
N ILE A 9 -42.84 -28.24 13.43
CA ILE A 9 -42.41 -27.14 12.56
C ILE A 9 -41.00 -26.74 13.01
N PHE A 10 -40.00 -27.06 12.20
CA PHE A 10 -38.62 -26.61 12.40
C PHE A 10 -38.51 -25.20 11.80
N ALA A 11 -38.60 -24.16 12.63
CA ALA A 11 -38.36 -22.79 12.21
C ALA A 11 -36.86 -22.63 11.95
N VAL A 12 -36.46 -22.60 10.67
CA VAL A 12 -35.11 -22.22 10.26
C VAL A 12 -34.98 -20.72 10.49
N PHE A 13 -34.28 -20.32 11.55
CA PHE A 13 -33.79 -18.97 11.69
C PHE A 13 -32.73 -18.74 10.61
N LEU A 14 -33.12 -18.12 9.50
CA LEU A 14 -32.21 -17.49 8.57
C LEU A 14 -31.52 -16.34 9.34
N VAL A 15 -30.39 -16.65 9.95
CA VAL A 15 -29.44 -15.62 10.41
C VAL A 15 -29.01 -14.89 9.16
N GLY A 16 -29.60 -13.72 8.93
CA GLY A 16 -29.16 -12.79 7.91
C GLY A 16 -27.71 -12.44 8.20
N CYS A 17 -26.79 -13.07 7.49
CA CYS A 17 -25.44 -12.58 7.39
C CYS A 17 -25.56 -11.25 6.66
N SER A 18 -25.59 -10.14 7.41
CA SER A 18 -25.27 -8.85 6.85
C SER A 18 -23.88 -8.98 6.28
N VAL A 19 -23.79 -9.18 4.97
CA VAL A 19 -22.59 -8.88 4.22
C VAL A 19 -22.33 -7.43 4.56
N ALA A 20 -21.37 -7.17 5.46
CA ALA A 20 -20.85 -5.84 5.62
C ALA A 20 -20.47 -5.42 4.21
N THR A 21 -21.22 -4.48 3.64
CA THR A 21 -20.83 -3.78 2.43
C THR A 21 -19.57 -3.06 2.84
N GLY A 22 -18.44 -3.75 2.72
CA GLY A 22 -17.16 -3.27 3.21
C GLY A 22 -16.94 -1.93 2.56
N ASN A 23 -17.09 -0.87 3.34
CA ASN A 23 -16.86 0.48 2.85
C ASN A 23 -15.46 0.46 2.27
N ARG A 24 -15.39 0.79 0.99
CA ARG A 24 -14.12 0.89 0.28
C ARG A 24 -13.25 1.90 1.02
N PRO A 25 -12.12 1.49 1.61
CA PRO A 25 -11.32 2.41 2.38
C PRO A 25 -10.67 3.43 1.46
N ASN A 26 -10.38 4.62 1.98
CA ASN A 26 -9.43 5.51 1.34
C ASN A 26 -8.01 5.00 1.61
N ILE A 27 -7.16 5.01 0.58
CA ILE A 27 -5.77 4.58 0.69
C ILE A 27 -4.88 5.82 0.61
N VAL A 28 -4.12 6.09 1.67
CA VAL A 28 -3.14 7.17 1.72
C VAL A 28 -1.76 6.56 1.91
N VAL A 29 -0.88 6.76 0.94
CA VAL A 29 0.51 6.32 0.99
C VAL A 29 1.41 7.53 1.19
N ILE A 30 2.13 7.57 2.31
CA ILE A 30 3.10 8.61 2.63
C ILE A 30 4.49 8.02 2.40
N ILE A 31 5.24 8.56 1.45
CA ILE A 31 6.63 8.21 1.19
C ILE A 31 7.52 9.42 1.50
N VAL A 32 8.55 9.20 2.32
CA VAL A 32 9.54 10.21 2.68
C VAL A 32 10.85 9.86 1.96
N ASP A 33 11.43 10.84 1.27
CA ASP A 33 12.71 10.67 0.58
C ASP A 33 13.84 10.76 1.60
N ASP A 34 14.83 9.87 1.49
CA ASP A 34 16.07 9.85 2.29
C ASP A 34 15.86 9.86 3.82
N LEU A 35 14.77 9.27 4.32
CA LEU A 35 14.54 9.07 5.76
C LEU A 35 15.29 7.82 6.26
N GLY A 36 16.20 8.01 7.19
CA GLY A 36 16.93 6.93 7.85
C GLY A 36 16.09 6.18 8.88
N TYR A 37 16.42 4.90 9.10
CA TYR A 37 15.73 4.06 10.09
C TYR A 37 15.77 4.67 11.50
N GLY A 38 16.88 5.30 11.87
CA GLY A 38 17.09 5.88 13.20
C GLY A 38 16.56 7.31 13.37
N ASP A 39 15.89 7.90 12.37
CA ASP A 39 15.51 9.32 12.41
C ASP A 39 14.19 9.59 13.14
N LEU A 40 13.37 8.56 13.38
CA LEU A 40 12.10 8.71 14.09
C LEU A 40 12.28 8.37 15.58
N ALA A 41 11.61 9.12 16.46
CA ALA A 41 11.65 8.83 17.89
C ALA A 41 11.10 7.43 18.20
N SER A 42 10.09 6.97 17.44
CA SER A 42 9.57 5.60 17.50
C SER A 42 10.58 4.50 17.13
N TYR A 43 11.71 4.86 16.52
CA TYR A 43 12.85 3.97 16.22
C TYR A 43 14.12 4.34 17.01
N GLY A 44 14.03 5.24 17.99
CA GLY A 44 15.09 5.51 18.96
C GLY A 44 15.83 6.84 18.79
N ALA A 45 15.42 7.71 17.86
CA ALA A 45 15.96 9.06 17.78
C ALA A 45 15.76 9.81 19.11
N LYS A 46 16.77 10.58 19.55
CA LYS A 46 16.73 11.34 20.82
C LYS A 46 16.72 12.86 20.61
N ASP A 47 17.11 13.29 19.43
CA ASP A 47 17.30 14.66 19.00
C ASP A 47 16.17 15.15 18.07
N LEU A 48 15.55 14.23 17.32
CA LEU A 48 14.41 14.51 16.45
C LEU A 48 13.06 14.33 17.16
N ARG A 49 12.14 15.26 16.90
CA ARG A 49 10.77 15.22 17.44
C ARG A 49 9.78 14.93 16.31
N THR A 50 9.15 13.76 16.35
CA THR A 50 8.27 13.27 15.28
C THR A 50 6.84 12.94 15.75
N PRO A 51 6.21 13.78 16.62
CA PRO A 51 5.04 13.38 17.41
C PRO A 51 3.84 12.89 16.59
N HIS A 52 3.65 13.43 15.39
CA HIS A 52 2.55 13.00 14.50
C HIS A 52 2.81 11.64 13.86
N ILE A 53 4.05 11.35 13.44
CA ILE A 53 4.43 10.05 12.88
C ILE A 53 4.45 9.00 14.00
N ASP A 54 4.95 9.36 15.17
CA ASP A 54 4.97 8.48 16.34
C ASP A 54 3.55 8.13 16.78
N SER A 55 2.62 9.10 16.74
CA SER A 55 1.20 8.86 17.01
C SER A 55 0.57 7.90 16.00
N LEU A 56 0.91 8.01 14.70
CA LEU A 56 0.43 7.06 13.69
C LEU A 56 0.93 5.64 13.95
N MET A 57 2.19 5.47 14.36
CA MET A 57 2.75 4.16 14.69
C MET A 57 2.12 3.57 15.96
N ALA A 58 1.90 4.39 16.99
CA ALA A 58 1.28 3.95 18.24
C ALA A 58 -0.19 3.53 18.09
N ASN A 59 -0.93 4.16 17.16
CA ASN A 59 -2.33 3.84 16.87
C ASN A 59 -2.51 2.83 15.73
N GLY A 60 -1.42 2.28 15.19
CA GLY A 60 -1.43 1.43 14.03
C GLY A 60 -0.53 0.22 14.17
N MET A 61 0.12 -0.14 13.07
CA MET A 61 1.10 -1.22 13.02
C MET A 61 2.46 -0.63 12.68
N ARG A 62 3.49 -1.03 13.45
CA ARG A 62 4.88 -0.69 13.19
C ARG A 62 5.63 -1.91 12.68
N PHE A 63 6.52 -1.71 11.72
CA PHE A 63 7.39 -2.75 11.19
C PHE A 63 8.85 -2.41 11.52
N ASP A 64 9.52 -3.28 12.28
CA ASP A 64 10.93 -3.10 12.61
C ASP A 64 11.86 -3.65 11.49
N SER A 65 11.28 -4.39 10.54
CA SER A 65 11.96 -5.02 9.41
C SER A 65 11.19 -4.78 8.10
N PHE A 66 11.12 -3.52 7.65
CA PHE A 66 10.55 -3.13 6.36
C PHE A 66 11.65 -2.63 5.42
N TYR A 67 11.73 -3.18 4.21
CA TYR A 67 12.83 -2.94 3.28
C TYR A 67 12.35 -2.25 2.01
N ALA A 68 13.11 -1.24 1.57
CA ALA A 68 13.03 -0.76 0.20
C ALA A 68 13.63 -1.81 -0.74
N ASN A 69 13.06 -1.95 -1.96
CA ASN A 69 13.60 -2.90 -2.94
C ASN A 69 15.02 -2.55 -3.38
N CYS A 70 15.36 -1.25 -3.38
CA CYS A 70 16.67 -0.71 -3.72
C CYS A 70 16.90 0.57 -2.90
N PRO A 71 18.10 0.84 -2.36
CA PRO A 71 18.37 2.05 -1.56
C PRO A 71 18.49 3.34 -2.41
N VAL A 72 17.76 3.41 -3.53
CA VAL A 72 17.78 4.50 -4.50
C VAL A 72 16.34 4.91 -4.85
N CYS A 73 16.13 6.22 -4.99
CA CYS A 73 14.82 6.84 -5.15
C CYS A 73 13.99 6.33 -6.35
N SER A 74 14.48 6.39 -7.60
CA SER A 74 13.69 5.94 -8.77
C SER A 74 13.37 4.44 -8.70
N PRO A 75 14.34 3.53 -8.46
CA PRO A 75 14.08 2.12 -8.21
C PRO A 75 12.99 1.83 -7.16
N THR A 76 13.09 2.46 -5.98
CA THR A 76 12.10 2.28 -4.90
C THR A 76 10.69 2.66 -5.35
N ARG A 77 10.55 3.79 -6.06
CA ARG A 77 9.26 4.29 -6.53
C ARG A 77 8.68 3.37 -7.61
N ALA A 78 9.51 2.88 -8.52
CA ALA A 78 9.10 1.93 -9.55
C ALA A 78 8.60 0.62 -8.91
N ALA A 79 9.32 0.11 -7.92
CA ALA A 79 8.95 -1.11 -7.22
C ALA A 79 7.66 -0.95 -6.40
N LEU A 80 7.53 0.15 -5.66
CA LEU A 80 6.33 0.47 -4.88
C LEU A 80 5.08 0.56 -5.76
N LEU A 81 5.19 1.24 -6.90
CA LEU A 81 4.04 1.49 -7.77
C LEU A 81 3.69 0.30 -8.65
N SER A 82 4.64 -0.55 -9.03
CA SER A 82 4.36 -1.72 -9.88
C SER A 82 4.16 -3.02 -9.11
N GLY A 83 4.62 -3.10 -7.86
CA GLY A 83 4.69 -4.35 -7.11
C GLY A 83 5.72 -5.35 -7.68
N ARG A 84 6.67 -4.88 -8.49
CA ARG A 84 7.70 -5.70 -9.16
C ARG A 84 9.10 -5.20 -8.83
N TYR A 85 10.11 -6.04 -9.04
CA TYR A 85 11.51 -5.57 -9.05
C TYR A 85 11.69 -4.50 -10.13
N GLN A 86 12.36 -3.40 -9.79
CA GLN A 86 12.50 -2.22 -10.65
C GLN A 86 13.09 -2.51 -12.04
N GLU A 87 14.00 -3.49 -12.15
CA GLU A 87 14.63 -3.89 -13.41
C GLU A 87 13.59 -4.45 -14.39
N LEU A 88 12.57 -5.13 -13.87
CA LEU A 88 11.49 -5.74 -14.66
C LEU A 88 10.49 -4.70 -15.21
N VAL A 89 10.63 -3.43 -14.81
CA VAL A 89 9.81 -2.30 -15.26
C VAL A 89 10.67 -1.15 -15.79
N GLY A 90 11.92 -1.42 -16.16
CA GLY A 90 12.78 -0.47 -16.90
C GLY A 90 13.54 0.54 -16.04
N VAL A 91 13.55 0.40 -14.71
CA VAL A 91 14.17 1.38 -13.79
C VAL A 91 15.31 0.74 -12.96
N PRO A 92 16.38 0.20 -13.58
CA PRO A 92 17.46 -0.46 -12.86
C PRO A 92 18.33 0.49 -12.02
N GLY A 93 18.15 1.81 -12.17
CA GLY A 93 18.89 2.84 -11.45
C GLY A 93 18.19 4.19 -11.49
N VAL A 94 18.92 5.26 -11.16
CA VAL A 94 18.36 6.62 -11.09
C VAL A 94 17.91 7.09 -12.48
N VAL A 95 16.64 7.52 -12.57
CA VAL A 95 16.13 8.23 -13.74
C VAL A 95 16.65 9.67 -13.70
N ARG A 96 17.29 10.12 -14.79
CA ARG A 96 17.92 11.43 -14.89
C ARG A 96 17.42 12.19 -16.11
N THR A 97 17.48 13.51 -16.00
CA THR A 97 17.11 14.44 -17.07
C THR A 97 17.97 14.28 -18.33
N HIS A 98 19.27 14.00 -18.17
CA HIS A 98 20.22 13.91 -19.28
C HIS A 98 20.47 12.45 -19.65
N ALA A 99 20.15 12.09 -20.89
CA ALA A 99 20.27 10.72 -21.41
C ALA A 99 21.66 10.08 -21.20
N PRO A 100 22.81 10.77 -21.39
CA PRO A 100 24.12 10.15 -21.20
C PRO A 100 24.39 9.61 -19.78
N ASN A 101 23.67 10.10 -18.78
CA ASN A 101 23.82 9.68 -17.38
C ASN A 101 22.58 8.95 -16.84
N ASN A 102 21.61 8.66 -17.71
CA ASN A 102 20.34 8.05 -17.34
C ASN A 102 20.44 6.53 -17.29
N TRP A 103 19.83 5.91 -16.27
CA TRP A 103 19.88 4.45 -16.08
C TRP A 103 18.72 3.71 -16.71
N GLY A 104 17.64 4.41 -17.05
CA GLY A 104 16.43 3.82 -17.60
C GLY A 104 15.24 4.75 -17.48
N TYR A 105 14.06 4.24 -17.82
CA TYR A 105 12.78 4.94 -17.71
C TYR A 105 11.72 3.93 -17.32
N LEU A 106 10.68 4.37 -16.64
CA LEU A 106 9.54 3.49 -16.41
C LEU A 106 8.99 2.98 -17.76
N ALA A 107 8.93 1.66 -17.90
CA ALA A 107 8.42 1.02 -19.11
C ALA A 107 6.96 1.47 -19.35
N GLN A 108 6.64 1.80 -20.60
CA GLN A 108 5.32 2.37 -20.96
C GLN A 108 4.18 1.37 -20.75
N ASP A 109 4.48 0.08 -20.72
CA ASP A 109 3.57 -1.03 -20.46
C ASP A 109 3.59 -1.50 -18.99
N ALA A 110 4.36 -0.85 -18.12
CA ALA A 110 4.37 -1.17 -16.70
C ALA A 110 2.99 -0.91 -16.08
N VAL A 111 2.39 -1.95 -15.53
CA VAL A 111 1.12 -1.85 -14.79
C VAL A 111 1.41 -1.27 -13.41
N MET A 112 0.83 -0.11 -13.12
CA MET A 112 0.97 0.60 -11.85
C MET A 112 -0.27 0.45 -10.96
N LEU A 113 -0.07 0.57 -9.66
CA LEU A 113 -1.09 0.48 -8.62
C LEU A 113 -2.32 1.38 -8.90
N PRO A 114 -2.19 2.64 -9.35
CA PRO A 114 -3.34 3.45 -9.75
C PRO A 114 -4.16 2.84 -10.89
N GLN A 115 -3.52 2.18 -11.86
CA GLN A 115 -4.22 1.53 -12.97
C GLN A 115 -4.99 0.29 -12.48
N VAL A 116 -4.47 -0.41 -11.48
CA VAL A 116 -5.14 -1.57 -10.85
C VAL A 116 -6.33 -1.11 -10.00
N LEU A 117 -6.22 0.00 -9.29
CA LEU A 117 -7.27 0.53 -8.41
C LEU A 117 -8.39 1.27 -9.19
N LYS A 118 -8.07 1.88 -10.33
CA LYS A 118 -9.03 2.61 -11.17
C LYS A 118 -10.28 1.80 -11.57
N PRO A 119 -10.21 0.57 -12.13
CA PRO A 119 -11.39 -0.20 -12.51
C PRO A 119 -12.22 -0.64 -11.30
N LEU A 120 -11.62 -0.69 -10.10
CA LEU A 120 -12.40 -0.88 -8.89
C LEU A 120 -13.26 0.34 -8.62
N GLY A 121 -12.84 1.55 -9.01
CA GLY A 121 -13.53 2.83 -8.84
C GLY A 121 -12.85 3.77 -7.83
N TYR A 122 -11.54 3.62 -7.65
CA TYR A 122 -10.74 4.58 -6.88
C TYR A 122 -10.36 5.76 -7.76
N HIS A 123 -10.32 6.94 -7.14
CA HIS A 123 -9.64 8.11 -7.69
C HIS A 123 -8.23 8.16 -7.11
N SER A 124 -7.23 8.29 -7.97
CA SER A 124 -5.83 8.33 -7.58
C SER A 124 -5.24 9.71 -7.89
N ALA A 125 -4.47 10.24 -6.96
CA ALA A 125 -3.68 11.45 -7.12
C ALA A 125 -2.30 11.23 -6.51
N ILE A 126 -1.31 11.94 -7.02
CA ILE A 126 0.04 12.02 -6.45
C ILE A 126 0.35 13.49 -6.15
N ILE A 127 0.94 13.73 -5.00
CA ILE A 127 1.42 15.06 -4.59
C ILE A 127 2.88 14.91 -4.18
N GLY A 128 3.76 15.71 -4.77
CA GLY A 128 5.20 15.69 -4.50
C GLY A 128 6.03 15.02 -5.60
N LYS A 129 7.12 14.36 -5.19
CA LYS A 129 8.15 13.84 -6.11
C LYS A 129 7.68 12.60 -6.87
N TRP A 130 7.75 12.66 -8.20
CA TRP A 130 7.51 11.53 -9.10
C TRP A 130 8.77 10.68 -9.33
N HIS A 131 9.75 11.24 -10.06
CA HIS A 131 11.08 10.67 -10.28
C HIS A 131 11.14 9.30 -11.00
N LEU A 132 10.18 9.06 -11.92
CA LEU A 132 10.11 7.91 -12.82
C LEU A 132 9.95 8.34 -14.28
#